data_AF-A0A641MEN6-F1
#
_entry.id   AF-A0A641MEN6-F1
#
_cell.length_a   1.000
_cell.length_b   1.000
_cell.length_c   1.000
_cell.angle_alpha   90.00
_cell.angle_beta   90.00
_cell.angle_gamma   90.00
#
_symmetry.space_group_name_H-M   'P 1'
#
loop_
_entity.id
_entity.type
_entity.pdbx_description
1 polymer ?
#
loop_
_entity_poly.entity_id
_entity_poly.type
_entity_poly.pdbx_seq_one_letter_code
_entity_poly.pdbx_strand_id
1 'polypeptide(L)'
;YTFSGEFTGSLCTLIEPNQPSLVTIEAVCDTKICYIPYLKVEEFFATNVETMQVKCTLIEQSYLLMYHRLIDMYCKTTAELYLDLLNRCPDIQEYITLKEIASFLQVTPETISRIRRGLNK
;
A
#
# COMPACT_ATOMS: atom_id res chain seq x y z
N TYR A 1 0.98 -2.36 2.33
CA TYR A 1 1.88 -1.40 2.98
C TYR A 1 1.94 -0.10 2.22
N THR A 2 2.03 0.96 2.99
CA THR A 2 2.27 2.34 2.56
C THR A 2 3.53 2.83 3.27
N PHE A 3 4.36 3.60 2.59
CA PHE A 3 5.65 4.07 3.09
C PHE A 3 5.69 5.60 3.22
N SER A 4 6.80 6.14 3.72
CA SER A 4 6.97 7.57 3.92
C SER A 4 6.74 8.35 2.63
N GLY A 5 5.98 9.45 2.71
CA GLY A 5 5.62 10.29 1.56
C GLY A 5 4.48 9.74 0.69
N GLU A 6 3.99 8.53 0.95
CA GLU A 6 2.88 7.96 0.22
C GLU A 6 1.54 8.27 0.89
N PHE A 7 0.50 8.43 0.07
CA PHE A 7 -0.87 8.53 0.55
C PHE A 7 -1.40 7.16 1.01
N THR A 8 -2.16 7.15 2.10
CA THR A 8 -2.87 5.95 2.58
C THR A 8 -4.36 6.26 2.78
N GLY A 9 -5.20 5.32 2.41
CA GLY A 9 -6.65 5.46 2.51
C GLY A 9 -7.37 4.41 1.68
N SER A 10 -8.65 4.19 1.97
CA SER A 10 -9.49 3.32 1.16
C SER A 10 -10.14 4.13 0.04
N LEU A 11 -9.74 3.85 -1.21
CA LEU A 11 -10.39 4.44 -2.39
C LEU A 11 -11.89 4.13 -2.40
N CYS A 12 -12.29 2.94 -1.93
CA CYS A 12 -13.71 2.58 -1.79
C CYS A 12 -14.45 3.58 -0.89
N THR A 13 -13.89 3.96 0.26
CA THR A 13 -14.53 4.95 1.14
C THR A 13 -14.51 6.38 0.58
N LEU A 14 -13.61 6.69 -0.36
CA LEU A 14 -13.62 7.97 -1.06
C LEU A 14 -14.76 8.05 -2.09
N ILE A 15 -15.07 6.92 -2.73
CA ILE A 15 -16.14 6.80 -3.75
C ILE A 15 -17.51 6.57 -3.09
N GLU A 16 -17.57 5.74 -2.06
CA GLU A 16 -18.77 5.38 -1.30
C GLU A 16 -18.63 5.78 0.18
N PRO A 17 -18.73 7.08 0.52
CA PRO A 17 -18.44 7.57 1.88
C PRO A 17 -19.40 7.07 2.96
N ASN A 18 -20.57 6.55 2.55
CA ASN A 18 -21.57 6.02 3.47
C ASN A 18 -21.38 4.53 3.80
N GLN A 19 -20.38 3.87 3.19
CA GLN A 19 -20.05 2.47 3.48
C GLN A 19 -18.84 2.38 4.41
N PRO A 20 -18.83 1.46 5.39
CA PRO A 20 -17.68 1.26 6.25
C PRO A 20 -16.49 0.72 5.46
N SER A 21 -15.28 1.10 5.86
CA SER A 21 -14.05 0.54 5.27
C SER A 21 -14.00 -0.97 5.47
N LEU A 22 -13.66 -1.71 4.41
CA LEU A 22 -13.42 -3.16 4.48
C LEU A 22 -12.12 -3.52 5.21
N VAL A 23 -11.26 -2.54 5.43
CA VAL A 23 -9.93 -2.71 6.03
C VAL A 23 -9.66 -1.62 7.07
N THR A 24 -8.88 -1.98 8.08
CA THR A 24 -8.26 -1.03 9.01
C THR A 24 -6.84 -0.70 8.55
N ILE A 25 -6.30 0.40 9.05
CA ILE A 25 -4.90 0.78 8.86
C ILE A 25 -4.24 0.76 10.23
N GLU A 26 -3.12 0.05 10.32
CA GLU A 26 -2.33 -0.06 11.53
C GLU A 26 -0.92 0.46 11.28
N ALA A 27 -0.41 1.26 12.22
CA ALA A 27 0.97 1.72 12.18
C ALA A 27 1.85 0.59 12.71
N VAL A 28 2.78 0.13 11.88
CA VAL A 28 3.71 -0.96 12.21
C VAL A 28 4.81 -0.49 13.17
N CYS A 29 5.19 0.78 13.07
CA CYS A 29 6.20 1.41 13.90
C CYS A 29 5.77 2.84 14.27
N ASP A 30 6.54 3.50 15.13
CA ASP A 30 6.32 4.90 15.48
C ASP A 30 6.23 5.77 14.22
N THR A 31 5.04 6.30 13.95
CA THR A 31 4.72 6.97 12.68
C THR A 31 4.08 8.32 12.95
N LYS A 32 4.39 9.31 12.10
CA LYS A 32 3.67 10.57 12.04
C LYS A 32 2.78 10.58 10.80
N ILE A 33 1.49 10.83 11.00
CA ILE A 33 0.50 10.89 9.92
C ILE A 33 -0.08 12.30 9.82
N CYS A 34 -0.30 12.76 8.59
CA CYS A 34 -1.16 13.90 8.33
C CYS A 34 -2.57 13.36 8.06
N TYR A 35 -3.52 13.70 8.94
CA TYR A 35 -4.91 13.29 8.80
C TYR A 35 -5.76 14.46 8.32
N ILE A 36 -6.53 14.24 7.26
CA ILE A 36 -7.47 15.23 6.72
C ILE A 36 -8.87 14.60 6.73
N PRO A 37 -9.88 15.25 7.35
CA PRO A 37 -11.26 14.75 7.34
C PRO A 37 -11.81 14.67 5.91
N TYR A 38 -12.63 13.65 5.63
CA TYR A 38 -13.25 13.44 4.31
C TYR A 38 -13.91 14.71 3.76
N LEU A 39 -14.76 15.37 4.55
CA LEU A 39 -15.48 16.57 4.13
C LEU A 39 -14.53 17.70 3.68
N LYS A 40 -13.38 17.85 4.35
CA LYS A 40 -12.37 18.86 3.98
C LYS A 40 -11.68 18.54 2.66
N VAL A 41 -11.44 17.26 2.41
CA VAL A 41 -10.88 16.78 1.14
C VAL A 41 -11.88 16.99 0.00
N GLU A 42 -13.16 16.70 0.23
CA GLU A 42 -14.22 16.90 -0.76
C GLU A 42 -14.43 18.38 -1.10
N GLU A 43 -14.52 19.25 -0.09
CA GLU A 43 -14.56 20.71 -0.25
C GLU A 43 -13.36 21.22 -1.08
N PHE A 44 -12.16 20.74 -0.77
CA PHE A 44 -10.95 21.10 -1.50
C PHE A 44 -11.05 20.72 -2.97
N PHE A 45 -11.41 19.48 -3.29
CA PHE A 45 -11.51 19.04 -4.68
C PHE A 45 -12.61 19.75 -5.47
N ALA A 46 -13.68 20.20 -4.80
CA ALA A 46 -14.77 20.96 -5.40
C ALA A 46 -14.46 22.47 -5.61
N THR A 47 -13.28 22.94 -5.20
CA THR A 47 -12.96 24.38 -5.21
C THR A 47 -12.81 24.95 -6.64
N ASN A 48 -12.09 24.26 -7.52
CA ASN A 48 -11.91 24.67 -8.91
C ASN A 48 -11.46 23.49 -9.82
N VAL A 49 -11.22 23.78 -11.10
CA VAL A 49 -10.80 22.77 -12.09
C VAL A 49 -9.43 22.16 -11.74
N GLU A 50 -8.49 22.94 -11.22
CA GLU A 50 -7.15 22.45 -10.86
C GLU A 50 -7.23 21.44 -9.72
N THR A 51 -8.01 21.74 -8.67
CA THR A 51 -8.21 20.81 -7.54
C THR A 51 -8.97 19.55 -7.97
N MET A 52 -9.91 19.67 -8.91
CA MET A 52 -10.59 18.51 -9.48
C MET A 52 -9.62 17.64 -10.31
N GLN A 53 -8.69 18.24 -11.05
CA GLN A 53 -7.64 17.50 -11.76
C GLN A 53 -6.73 16.73 -10.80
N VAL A 54 -6.38 17.32 -9.65
CA VAL A 54 -5.65 16.61 -8.60
C VAL A 54 -6.42 15.37 -8.12
N LYS A 55 -7.75 15.47 -7.94
CA LYS A 55 -8.60 14.33 -7.61
C LYS A 55 -8.55 13.25 -8.70
N CYS A 56 -8.66 13.62 -9.97
CA CYS A 56 -8.56 12.67 -11.09
C CYS A 56 -7.22 11.94 -11.08
N THR A 57 -6.11 12.67 -10.99
CA THR A 57 -4.77 12.08 -10.90
C THR A 57 -4.64 11.14 -9.70
N LEU A 58 -5.15 11.52 -8.53
CA LEU A 58 -5.12 10.66 -7.35
C LEU A 58 -5.88 9.34 -7.57
N ILE A 59 -7.05 9.39 -8.20
CA ILE A 59 -7.84 8.20 -8.52
C ILE A 59 -7.14 7.33 -9.57
N GLU A 60 -6.60 7.93 -10.63
CA GLU A 60 -5.87 7.22 -11.70
C GLU A 60 -4.63 6.51 -11.15
N GLN A 61 -3.81 7.18 -10.35
CA GLN A 61 -2.62 6.59 -9.72
C GLN A 61 -3.00 5.47 -8.75
N SER A 62 -4.09 5.64 -7.99
CA SER A 62 -4.60 4.59 -7.10
C SER A 62 -5.07 3.36 -7.87
N TYR A 63 -5.78 3.56 -9.00
CA TYR A 63 -6.20 2.48 -9.88
C TYR A 63 -5.01 1.73 -10.48
N LEU A 64 -4.03 2.46 -11.04
CA LEU A 64 -2.83 1.85 -11.62
C LEU A 64 -2.07 1.03 -10.57
N LEU A 65 -1.91 1.56 -9.36
CA LEU A 65 -1.26 0.84 -8.26
C LEU A 65 -1.99 -0.47 -7.93
N MET A 66 -3.32 -0.43 -7.81
CA MET A 66 -4.13 -1.62 -7.53
C MET A 66 -4.05 -2.64 -8.68
N TYR A 67 -4.14 -2.17 -9.92
CA TYR A 67 -4.05 -3.00 -11.12
C TYR A 67 -2.68 -3.69 -11.23
N HIS A 68 -1.58 -2.95 -11.08
CA HIS A 68 -0.23 -3.53 -11.11
C HIS A 68 -0.03 -4.55 -9.99
N ARG A 69 -0.48 -4.27 -8.76
CA ARG A 69 -0.42 -5.26 -7.66
C ARG A 69 -1.19 -6.53 -7.97
N LEU A 70 -2.37 -6.40 -8.59
CA LEU A 70 -3.17 -7.55 -9.01
C LEU A 70 -2.43 -8.39 -10.04
N ILE A 71 -1.91 -7.77 -11.10
CA ILE A 71 -1.15 -8.46 -12.15
C ILE A 71 0.10 -9.12 -11.59
N ASP A 72 0.87 -8.40 -10.77
CA ASP A 72 2.08 -8.91 -10.13
C ASP A 72 1.80 -10.15 -9.28
N MET A 73 0.67 -10.19 -8.56
CA MET A 73 0.25 -11.36 -7.77
C MET A 73 0.02 -12.62 -8.63
N TYR A 74 -0.39 -12.46 -9.90
CA TYR A 74 -0.60 -13.59 -10.82
C TYR A 74 0.64 -13.93 -11.64
N CYS A 75 1.46 -12.94 -11.98
CA CYS A 75 2.55 -13.10 -12.94
C CYS A 75 3.93 -13.28 -12.31
N LYS A 76 4.15 -12.79 -11.09
CA LYS A 76 5.44 -12.88 -10.41
C LYS A 76 5.46 -14.03 -9.41
N THR A 77 6.64 -14.63 -9.29
CA THR A 77 6.94 -15.57 -8.21
C THR A 77 7.01 -14.83 -6.86
N THR A 78 6.81 -15.57 -5.76
CA THR A 78 6.98 -15.02 -4.40
C THR A 78 8.37 -14.42 -4.18
N ALA A 79 9.41 -14.98 -4.81
CA ALA A 79 10.77 -14.45 -4.70
C ALA A 79 10.91 -13.09 -5.37
N GLU A 80 10.33 -12.90 -6.56
CA GLU A 80 10.31 -11.60 -7.25
C GLU A 80 9.50 -10.56 -6.45
N LEU A 81 8.30 -10.93 -5.96
CA LEU A 81 7.50 -10.03 -5.13
C LEU A 81 8.23 -9.63 -3.83
N TYR A 82 8.98 -10.55 -3.24
CA TYR A 82 9.81 -10.26 -2.08
C TYR A 82 10.96 -9.29 -2.42
N LEU A 83 11.63 -9.48 -3.56
CA LEU A 83 12.69 -8.56 -4.01
C LEU A 83 12.13 -7.17 -4.33
N ASP A 84 10.97 -7.08 -5.00
CA ASP A 84 10.29 -5.81 -5.27
C ASP A 84 9.96 -5.06 -3.98
N LEU A 85 9.52 -5.78 -2.94
CA LEU A 85 9.27 -5.22 -1.62
C LEU A 85 10.54 -4.64 -0.99
N LEU A 86 11.66 -5.35 -1.06
CA LEU A 86 12.96 -4.87 -0.55
C LEU A 86 13.47 -3.69 -1.38
N ASN A 87 13.28 -3.68 -2.69
CA ASN A 87 13.68 -2.56 -3.54
C ASN A 87 12.87 -1.30 -3.21
N ARG A 88 11.59 -1.45 -2.90
CA ARG A 88 10.71 -0.33 -2.52
C ARG A 88 10.98 0.17 -1.10
N CYS A 89 11.33 -0.71 -0.18
CA CYS A 89 11.68 -0.37 1.20
C CYS A 89 12.82 -1.28 1.69
N PRO A 90 14.09 -0.85 1.51
CA PRO A 90 15.26 -1.65 1.89
C PRO A 90 15.28 -2.03 3.37
N ASP A 91 14.83 -1.11 4.22
CA ASP A 91 14.87 -1.26 5.68
C ASP A 91 13.63 -1.95 6.25
N ILE A 92 12.74 -2.50 5.39
CA ILE A 92 11.45 -3.06 5.83
C ILE A 92 11.59 -4.16 6.90
N GLN A 93 12.71 -4.89 6.89
CA GLN A 93 12.99 -5.95 7.85
C GLN A 93 13.23 -5.44 9.28
N GLU A 94 13.50 -4.14 9.44
CA GLU A 94 13.64 -3.50 10.75
C GLU A 94 12.27 -3.20 11.39
N TYR A 95 11.22 -3.10 10.56
CA TYR A 95 9.90 -2.68 11.00
C TYR A 95 8.89 -3.83 11.09
N ILE A 96 8.94 -4.82 10.18
CA ILE A 96 8.02 -5.96 10.20
C ILE A 96 8.73 -7.29 10.43
N THR A 97 8.03 -8.20 11.09
CA THR A 97 8.43 -9.57 11.29
C THR A 97 8.39 -10.38 10.00
N LEU A 98 9.14 -11.49 9.97
CA LEU A 98 9.06 -12.47 8.88
C LEU A 98 7.63 -12.97 8.64
N LYS A 99 6.83 -13.08 9.71
CA LYS A 99 5.44 -13.54 9.65
C LYS A 99 4.55 -12.52 8.93
N GLU A 100 4.74 -11.24 9.18
CA GLU A 100 4.00 -10.16 8.51
C GLU A 100 4.38 -10.04 7.03
N ILE A 101 5.66 -10.23 6.68
CA ILE A 101 6.10 -10.33 5.29
C ILE A 101 5.42 -11.52 4.60
N ALA A 102 5.41 -12.68 5.25
CA ALA A 102 4.78 -13.87 4.70
C ALA A 102 3.27 -13.69 4.50
N SER A 103 2.59 -13.11 5.50
CA SER A 103 1.17 -12.76 5.40
C SER A 103 0.90 -11.79 4.26
N PHE A 104 1.77 -10.79 4.04
CA PHE A 104 1.63 -9.83 2.96
C PHE A 104 1.70 -10.47 1.58
N LEU A 105 2.69 -11.36 1.41
CA LEU A 105 2.93 -12.09 0.17
C LEU A 105 2.03 -13.32 0.03
N GLN A 106 1.09 -13.52 0.96
CA GLN A 106 0.13 -14.63 1.00
C GLN A 106 0.80 -16.01 0.94
N VAL A 107 1.92 -16.17 1.65
CA VAL A 107 2.66 -17.43 1.77
C VAL A 107 2.97 -17.76 3.23
N THR A 108 3.52 -18.95 3.47
CA THR A 108 3.95 -19.34 4.81
C THR A 108 5.30 -18.69 5.20
N PRO A 109 5.57 -18.45 6.50
CA PRO A 109 6.86 -17.92 6.95
C PRO A 109 8.07 -18.76 6.52
N GLU A 110 7.93 -20.08 6.40
CA GLU A 110 8.98 -21.00 5.94
C GLU A 110 9.36 -20.72 4.48
N THR A 111 8.39 -20.31 3.65
CA THR A 111 8.63 -19.95 2.24
C THR A 111 9.53 -18.72 2.16
N ILE A 112 9.23 -17.68 2.94
CA ILE A 112 10.09 -16.47 3.00
C ILE A 112 11.47 -16.79 3.59
N SER A 113 11.54 -17.62 4.63
CA SER A 113 12.81 -18.09 5.20
C SER A 113 13.69 -18.81 4.16
N ARG A 114 13.09 -19.61 3.29
CA ARG A 114 13.82 -20.30 2.20
C ARG A 114 14.33 -19.31 1.16
N ILE A 115 13.52 -18.34 0.75
CA ILE A 115 13.91 -17.28 -0.20
C ILE A 115 15.12 -16.51 0.34
N ARG A 116 15.07 -16.04 1.60
CA ARG A 116 16.18 -15.30 2.23
C ARG A 116 17.49 -16.08 2.25
N ARG A 117 17.44 -17.39 2.56
CA ARG A 117 18.63 -18.25 2.52
C ARG A 117 19.20 -18.44 1.12
N GLY A 118 18.37 -18.40 0.09
CA GLY A 118 18.81 -18.48 -1.31
C GLY A 118 19.53 -17.24 -1.79
N LEU A 119 19.17 -16.05 -1.28
CA LEU A 119 19.75 -14.76 -1.67
C LEU A 119 21.11 -14.48 -1.02
N ASN A 120 21.42 -15.11 0.12
CA ASN A 120 22.69 -14.96 0.84
C ASN A 120 23.80 -15.91 0.34
N LYS A 121 23.60 -16.56 -0.81
CA LYS A 121 24.59 -17.41 -1.47
C LYS A 121 25.12 -16.72 -2.72
#